data_AF-A0A527HZY4-F1
#
_entry.id   AF-A0A527HZY4-F1
#
_cell.length_a   1.000
_cell.length_b   1.000
_cell.length_c   1.000
_cell.angle_alpha   90.00
_cell.angle_beta   90.00
_cell.angle_gamma   90.00
#
_symmetry.space_group_name_H-M   'P 1'
#
loop_
_entity.id
_entity.type
_entity.pdbx_description
1 polymer ?
#
loop_
_entity_poly.entity_id
_entity_poly.type
_entity_poly.pdbx_seq_one_letter_code
_entity_poly.pdbx_strand_id
1 'polypeptide(L)'
;AHASQDVLIFCDSDVAFLKPFDCAAFWRDGKARLFRRDGVLADEGHEEHRIWSRNAGSALGIDPSRTSVHDYISTLIAWRRDTVLAMCGEIEKVHGRNWVEVVGSARKFSECMIYGRYVDDLLQGAGHFHGSEEFCRVHWTGEALSDDEFRRFVAAMAPEQVAIGMQSFIG
;
A
#
# COMPACT_ATOMS: atom_id res chain seq x y z
N ALA A 1 -17.26 12.49 6.06
CA ALA A 1 -16.67 11.22 5.58
C ALA A 1 -17.74 10.13 5.68
N HIS A 2 -17.89 9.30 4.63
CA HIS A 2 -18.95 8.28 4.58
C HIS A 2 -18.61 6.98 5.34
N ALA A 3 -17.33 6.74 5.65
CA ALA A 3 -16.89 5.65 6.52
C ALA A 3 -16.68 6.16 7.96
N SER A 4 -17.24 5.44 8.93
CA SER A 4 -17.16 5.78 10.37
C SER A 4 -16.04 5.04 11.11
N GLN A 5 -15.47 4.03 10.48
CA GLN A 5 -14.44 3.14 11.00
C GLN A 5 -13.11 3.88 11.13
N ASP A 6 -12.35 3.58 12.17
CA ASP A 6 -11.04 4.21 12.41
C ASP A 6 -9.94 3.71 11.48
N VAL A 7 -10.09 2.49 10.99
CA VAL A 7 -9.20 1.88 10.00
C VAL A 7 -10.02 1.40 8.80
N LEU A 8 -9.49 1.67 7.62
CA LEU A 8 -9.97 1.23 6.33
C LEU A 8 -9.05 0.13 5.84
N ILE A 9 -9.61 -0.97 5.35
CA ILE A 9 -8.84 -2.05 4.74
C ILE A 9 -8.93 -1.91 3.23
N PHE A 10 -7.77 -1.73 2.61
CA PHE A 10 -7.64 -1.72 1.16
C PHE A 10 -7.34 -3.13 0.68
N CYS A 11 -8.18 -3.62 -0.22
CA CYS A 11 -8.14 -4.97 -0.75
C CYS A 11 -8.55 -4.90 -2.22
N ASP A 12 -7.74 -5.46 -3.10
CA ASP A 12 -8.03 -5.48 -4.53
C ASP A 12 -9.19 -6.42 -4.83
N SER A 13 -9.88 -6.16 -5.94
CA SER A 13 -11.06 -6.92 -6.35
C SER A 13 -10.74 -8.36 -6.76
N ASP A 14 -9.48 -8.67 -7.05
CA ASP A 14 -9.00 -10.00 -7.43
C ASP A 14 -8.39 -10.79 -6.25
N VAL A 15 -8.72 -10.37 -5.02
CA VAL A 15 -8.36 -11.07 -3.79
C VAL A 15 -9.46 -12.04 -3.35
N ALA A 16 -9.05 -13.26 -2.98
CA ALA A 16 -9.91 -14.27 -2.37
C ALA A 16 -9.34 -14.76 -1.03
N PHE A 17 -10.15 -14.72 0.02
CA PHE A 17 -9.80 -15.25 1.34
C PHE A 17 -9.95 -16.77 1.38
N LEU A 18 -8.90 -17.47 1.81
CA LEU A 18 -8.85 -18.93 1.91
C LEU A 18 -8.78 -19.41 3.38
N LYS A 19 -8.51 -18.50 4.32
CA LYS A 19 -8.44 -18.77 5.77
C LYS A 19 -9.22 -17.70 6.53
N PRO A 20 -9.71 -17.99 7.75
CA PRO A 20 -10.21 -16.95 8.66
C PRO A 20 -9.14 -15.90 8.93
N PHE A 21 -9.55 -14.65 9.09
CA PHE A 21 -8.65 -13.53 9.34
C PHE A 21 -9.15 -12.64 10.47
N ASP A 22 -8.29 -12.40 11.45
CA ASP A 22 -8.56 -11.48 12.55
C ASP A 22 -8.05 -10.08 12.21
N CYS A 23 -8.97 -9.13 12.03
CA CYS A 23 -8.64 -7.73 11.75
C CYS A 23 -7.83 -7.05 12.86
N ALA A 24 -7.76 -7.64 14.07
CA ALA A 24 -6.86 -7.17 15.12
C ALA A 24 -5.37 -7.22 14.68
N ALA A 25 -5.02 -8.04 13.67
CA ALA A 25 -3.67 -8.08 13.09
C ALA A 25 -3.19 -6.73 12.52
N PHE A 26 -4.12 -5.81 12.21
CA PHE A 26 -3.77 -4.45 11.78
C PHE A 26 -3.51 -3.47 12.93
N TRP A 27 -3.62 -3.91 14.17
CA TRP A 27 -3.42 -3.08 15.35
C TRP A 27 -2.32 -3.65 16.26
N ARG A 28 -1.54 -2.74 16.83
CA ARG A 28 -0.58 -3.04 17.90
C ARG A 28 -0.43 -1.82 18.78
N ASP A 29 -0.72 -1.96 20.07
CA ASP A 29 -0.55 -0.89 21.06
C ASP A 29 -1.19 0.46 20.66
N GLY A 30 -2.42 0.41 20.13
CA GLY A 30 -3.16 1.59 19.66
C GLY A 30 -2.64 2.23 18.37
N LYS A 31 -1.70 1.57 17.69
CA LYS A 31 -1.14 1.98 16.40
C LYS A 31 -1.65 1.08 15.28
N ALA A 32 -1.94 1.65 14.13
CA ALA A 32 -2.33 0.88 12.96
C ALA A 32 -1.10 0.40 12.20
N ARG A 33 -1.22 -0.73 11.53
CA ARG A 33 -0.15 -1.29 10.72
C ARG A 33 0.05 -0.46 9.45
N LEU A 34 1.27 0.01 9.24
CA LEU A 34 1.75 0.46 7.93
C LEU A 34 2.51 -0.69 7.28
N PHE A 35 2.01 -1.20 6.16
CA PHE A 35 2.78 -2.14 5.35
C PHE A 35 4.00 -1.42 4.75
N ARG A 36 5.20 -1.99 4.95
CA ARG A 36 6.44 -1.44 4.41
C ARG A 36 7.47 -2.54 4.19
N ARG A 37 8.07 -2.58 2.99
CA ARG A 37 9.31 -3.31 2.73
C ARG A 37 10.47 -2.32 2.71
N ASP A 38 11.49 -2.59 3.51
CA ASP A 38 12.62 -1.68 3.68
C ASP A 38 13.64 -1.81 2.55
N GLY A 39 14.01 -0.68 1.97
CA GLY A 39 15.13 -0.59 1.01
C GLY A 39 14.89 -1.18 -0.38
N VAL A 40 13.75 -1.83 -0.64
CA VAL A 40 13.49 -2.55 -1.90
C VAL A 40 13.68 -1.68 -3.15
N LEU A 41 13.35 -0.39 -3.09
CA LEU A 41 13.49 0.48 -4.26
C LEU A 41 14.94 0.90 -4.56
N ALA A 42 15.90 0.56 -3.68
CA ALA A 42 17.32 0.74 -3.93
C ALA A 42 17.86 -0.26 -4.96
N ASP A 43 17.19 -1.41 -5.11
CA ASP A 43 17.56 -2.44 -6.07
C ASP A 43 17.05 -2.12 -7.50
N GLU A 44 17.62 -2.80 -8.49
CA GLU A 44 17.19 -2.70 -9.89
C GLU A 44 15.79 -3.32 -10.11
N GLY A 45 15.09 -2.91 -11.18
CA GLY A 45 13.78 -3.49 -11.55
C GLY A 45 12.57 -2.82 -10.89
N HIS A 46 12.78 -1.73 -10.15
CA HIS A 46 11.72 -0.96 -9.46
C HIS A 46 11.52 0.45 -10.06
N GLU A 47 11.81 0.64 -11.35
CA GLU A 47 11.79 1.95 -12.02
C GLU A 47 10.43 2.66 -11.89
N GLU A 48 9.34 1.92 -12.06
CA GLU A 48 7.97 2.46 -11.94
C GLU A 48 7.65 2.86 -10.50
N HIS A 49 7.99 2.01 -9.53
CA HIS A 49 7.79 2.31 -8.10
C HIS A 49 8.59 3.55 -7.67
N ARG A 50 9.81 3.74 -8.20
CA ARG A 50 10.60 4.96 -7.97
C ARG A 50 9.92 6.19 -8.58
N ILE A 51 9.26 6.08 -9.73
CA ILE A 51 8.45 7.18 -10.30
C ILE A 51 7.27 7.49 -9.37
N TRP A 52 6.54 6.47 -8.93
CA TRP A 52 5.38 6.64 -8.03
C TRP A 52 5.78 7.27 -6.69
N SER A 53 6.89 6.82 -6.09
CA SER A 53 7.45 7.38 -4.86
C SER A 53 7.82 8.86 -5.03
N ARG A 54 8.46 9.25 -6.15
CA ARG A 54 8.76 10.67 -6.44
C ARG A 54 7.48 11.49 -6.61
N ASN A 55 6.49 10.98 -7.33
CA ASN A 55 5.23 11.68 -7.55
C ASN A 55 4.41 11.81 -6.26
N ALA A 56 4.45 10.80 -5.38
CA ALA A 56 3.92 10.91 -4.02
C ALA A 56 4.61 12.04 -3.23
N GLY A 57 5.94 12.13 -3.31
CA GLY A 57 6.70 13.23 -2.71
C GLY A 57 6.24 14.60 -3.19
N SER A 58 6.07 14.77 -4.51
CA SER A 58 5.59 16.02 -5.10
C SER A 58 4.15 16.36 -4.68
N ALA A 59 3.25 15.37 -4.63
CA ALA A 59 1.88 15.58 -4.16
C ALA A 59 1.83 16.06 -2.71
N LEU A 60 2.72 15.52 -1.86
CA LEU A 60 2.82 15.83 -0.43
C LEU A 60 3.66 17.09 -0.12
N GLY A 61 4.22 17.76 -1.13
CA GLY A 61 5.11 18.92 -0.91
C GLY A 61 6.45 18.58 -0.26
N ILE A 62 6.89 17.33 -0.37
CA ILE A 62 8.20 16.88 0.15
C ILE A 62 9.31 17.41 -0.74
N ASP A 63 10.40 17.89 -0.11
CA ASP A 63 11.61 18.31 -0.81
C ASP A 63 12.11 17.19 -1.76
N PRO A 64 12.32 17.47 -3.06
CA PRO A 64 12.78 16.46 -4.02
C PRO A 64 14.10 15.76 -3.67
N SER A 65 14.96 16.38 -2.85
CA SER A 65 16.18 15.75 -2.32
C SER A 65 15.90 14.65 -1.30
N ARG A 66 14.74 14.69 -0.63
CA ARG A 66 14.26 13.62 0.26
C ARG A 66 13.63 12.50 -0.56
N THR A 67 14.49 11.61 -1.02
CA THR A 67 14.09 10.37 -1.69
C THR A 67 13.76 9.28 -0.67
N SER A 68 12.84 8.39 -1.02
CA SER A 68 12.49 7.21 -0.22
C SER A 68 12.79 5.95 -1.01
N VAL A 69 13.43 4.99 -0.37
CA VAL A 69 13.78 3.68 -0.94
C VAL A 69 12.86 2.55 -0.44
N HIS A 70 11.85 2.88 0.36
CA HIS A 70 10.90 1.92 0.90
C HIS A 70 9.76 1.67 -0.11
N ASP A 71 9.24 0.45 -0.10
CA ASP A 71 8.08 0.05 -0.89
C ASP A 71 6.89 -0.19 0.04
N TYR A 72 5.73 0.38 -0.31
CA TYR A 72 4.51 0.30 0.49
C TYR A 72 3.39 -0.46 -0.23
N ILE A 73 3.68 -1.02 -1.40
CA ILE A 73 2.69 -1.64 -2.27
C ILE A 73 2.44 -3.08 -1.85
N SER A 74 1.19 -3.32 -1.48
CA SER A 74 0.62 -4.66 -1.29
C SER A 74 -0.91 -4.53 -1.33
N THR A 75 -1.59 -5.66 -1.18
CA THR A 75 -3.04 -5.74 -1.03
C THR A 75 -3.37 -6.31 0.34
N LEU A 76 -4.62 -6.19 0.78
CA LEU A 76 -5.03 -6.53 2.15
C LEU A 76 -4.21 -5.76 3.20
N ILE A 77 -4.17 -4.43 3.04
CA ILE A 77 -3.44 -3.49 3.90
C ILE A 77 -4.38 -2.53 4.60
N ALA A 78 -3.93 -1.92 5.70
CA ALA A 78 -4.73 -1.03 6.53
C ALA A 78 -4.26 0.43 6.42
N TRP A 79 -5.21 1.36 6.36
CA TRP A 79 -4.98 2.79 6.51
C TRP A 79 -5.87 3.36 7.60
N ARG A 80 -5.34 4.27 8.42
CA ARG A 80 -6.13 4.99 9.41
C ARG A 80 -6.94 6.09 8.75
N ARG A 81 -8.23 6.16 9.08
CA ARG A 81 -9.16 7.15 8.52
C ARG A 81 -8.70 8.58 8.80
N ASP A 82 -8.27 8.87 10.02
CA ASP A 82 -7.77 10.19 10.40
C ASP A 82 -6.56 10.62 9.55
N THR A 83 -5.66 9.69 9.29
CA THR A 83 -4.42 9.87 8.54
C THR A 83 -4.70 10.09 7.07
N VAL A 84 -5.62 9.31 6.46
CA VAL A 84 -6.06 9.53 5.07
C VAL A 84 -6.67 10.92 4.90
N LEU A 85 -7.56 11.33 5.82
CA LEU A 85 -8.19 12.65 5.76
C LEU A 85 -7.16 13.78 5.91
N ALA A 86 -6.23 13.65 6.84
CA ALA A 86 -5.14 14.60 7.03
C ALA A 86 -4.20 14.66 5.82
N MET A 87 -3.89 13.51 5.21
CA MET A 87 -3.08 13.40 3.99
C MET A 87 -3.75 14.14 2.82
N CYS A 88 -5.03 13.89 2.56
CA CYS A 88 -5.78 14.61 1.54
C CYS A 88 -5.76 16.13 1.81
N GLY A 89 -5.99 16.54 3.07
CA GLY A 89 -5.95 17.94 3.47
C GLY A 89 -4.57 18.59 3.28
N GLU A 90 -3.47 17.87 3.53
CA GLU A 90 -2.12 18.38 3.29
C GLU A 90 -1.85 18.56 1.80
N ILE A 91 -2.28 17.62 0.94
CA ILE A 91 -2.18 17.78 -0.53
C ILE A 91 -2.95 19.03 -0.97
N GLU A 92 -4.17 19.24 -0.47
CA GLU A 92 -4.96 20.42 -0.83
C GLU A 92 -4.31 21.73 -0.36
N LYS A 93 -3.76 21.73 0.85
CA LYS A 93 -3.05 22.88 1.43
C LYS A 93 -1.78 23.23 0.66
N VAL A 94 -0.98 22.24 0.25
CA VAL A 94 0.27 22.47 -0.51
C VAL A 94 -0.03 23.05 -1.88
N HIS A 95 -1.09 22.60 -2.55
CA HIS A 95 -1.35 22.91 -3.96
C HIS A 95 -2.45 23.95 -4.18
N GLY A 96 -3.24 24.30 -3.17
CA GLY A 96 -4.40 25.20 -3.28
C GLY A 96 -5.52 24.68 -4.18
N ARG A 97 -5.58 23.37 -4.43
CA ARG A 97 -6.51 22.70 -5.33
C ARG A 97 -6.97 21.37 -4.74
N ASN A 98 -8.07 20.81 -5.23
CA ASN A 98 -8.59 19.55 -4.71
C ASN A 98 -7.58 18.40 -4.89
N TRP A 99 -7.46 17.53 -3.87
CA TRP A 99 -6.44 16.46 -3.87
C TRP A 99 -6.56 15.51 -5.06
N VAL A 100 -7.79 15.25 -5.55
CA VAL A 100 -8.04 14.37 -6.70
C VAL A 100 -7.40 14.95 -7.96
N GLU A 101 -7.51 16.26 -8.15
CA GLU A 101 -6.91 16.96 -9.28
C GLU A 101 -5.38 16.87 -9.23
N VAL A 102 -4.79 17.07 -8.05
CA VAL A 102 -3.34 17.01 -7.84
C VAL A 102 -2.81 15.61 -8.16
N VAL A 103 -3.36 14.58 -7.51
CA VAL A 103 -2.91 13.19 -7.70
C VAL A 103 -3.16 12.71 -9.14
N GLY A 104 -4.34 13.03 -9.69
CA GLY A 104 -4.72 12.64 -11.06
C GLY A 104 -3.87 13.28 -12.15
N SER A 105 -3.31 14.46 -11.91
CA SER A 105 -2.48 15.18 -12.90
C SER A 105 -1.16 14.47 -13.24
N ALA A 106 -0.59 13.69 -12.32
CA ALA A 106 0.66 12.98 -12.52
C ALA A 106 0.50 11.70 -13.37
N ARG A 107 -0.70 11.10 -13.37
CA ARG A 107 -1.09 9.84 -14.07
C ARG A 107 -0.25 8.59 -13.76
N LYS A 108 0.88 8.71 -13.07
CA LYS A 108 1.76 7.64 -12.58
C LYS A 108 1.88 7.78 -11.08
N PHE A 109 0.92 7.26 -10.34
CA PHE A 109 0.91 7.31 -8.89
C PHE A 109 0.49 5.96 -8.32
N SER A 110 0.82 5.76 -7.04
CA SER A 110 0.27 4.67 -6.23
C SER A 110 -0.24 5.28 -4.94
N GLU A 111 -1.49 5.01 -4.63
CA GLU A 111 -2.13 5.38 -3.36
C GLU A 111 -1.37 4.82 -2.15
N CYS A 112 -0.87 3.58 -2.25
CA CYS A 112 -0.01 2.98 -1.24
C CYS A 112 1.28 3.79 -1.02
N MET A 113 1.93 4.25 -2.11
CA MET A 113 3.12 5.09 -2.02
C MET A 113 2.82 6.46 -1.40
N ILE A 114 1.70 7.10 -1.75
CA ILE A 114 1.30 8.38 -1.16
C ILE A 114 1.05 8.23 0.33
N TYR A 115 0.29 7.21 0.74
CA TYR A 115 -0.01 6.96 2.15
C TYR A 115 1.26 6.65 2.95
N GLY A 116 2.09 5.72 2.47
CA GLY A 116 3.32 5.32 3.14
C GLY A 116 4.30 6.47 3.31
N ARG A 117 4.52 7.26 2.26
CA ARG A 117 5.36 8.46 2.35
C ARG A 117 4.77 9.52 3.26
N TYR A 118 3.46 9.73 3.28
CA TYR A 118 2.85 10.67 4.22
C TYR A 118 3.15 10.28 5.67
N VAL A 119 2.98 8.99 6.01
CA VAL A 119 3.23 8.49 7.36
C VAL A 119 4.72 8.58 7.73
N ASP A 120 5.62 8.11 6.86
CA ASP A 120 7.05 8.07 7.20
C ASP A 120 7.73 9.44 7.07
N ASP A 121 7.45 10.24 6.04
CA ASP A 121 8.17 11.48 5.77
C ASP A 121 7.61 12.70 6.53
N LEU A 122 6.29 12.77 6.74
CA LEU A 122 5.62 13.92 7.38
C LEU A 122 5.22 13.62 8.82
N LEU A 123 4.65 12.44 9.08
CA LEU A 123 4.22 12.05 10.43
C LEU A 123 5.30 11.35 11.26
N GLN A 124 6.43 10.97 10.63
CA GLN A 124 7.52 10.24 11.30
C GLN A 124 7.01 8.97 12.00
N GLY A 125 6.07 8.25 11.38
CA GLY A 125 5.47 7.04 11.91
C GLY A 125 4.41 7.25 13.00
N ALA A 126 4.00 8.49 13.29
CA ALA A 126 2.99 8.76 14.32
C ALA A 126 1.70 7.97 14.05
N GLY A 127 1.20 7.32 15.10
CA GLY A 127 0.00 6.49 15.03
C GLY A 127 0.17 5.14 14.31
N HIS A 128 1.39 4.78 13.88
CA HIS A 128 1.65 3.59 13.08
C HIS A 128 2.78 2.71 13.64
N PHE A 129 2.70 1.42 13.35
CA PHE A 129 3.81 0.50 13.46
C PHE A 129 4.10 -0.11 12.09
N HIS A 130 5.36 -0.39 11.78
CA HIS A 130 5.73 -1.04 10.52
C HIS A 130 5.52 -2.55 10.59
N GLY A 131 5.04 -3.13 9.50
CA GLY A 131 5.06 -4.57 9.27
C GLY A 131 5.34 -4.88 7.80
N SER A 132 6.18 -5.87 7.56
CA SER A 132 6.56 -6.29 6.20
C SER A 132 5.90 -7.59 5.75
N GLU A 133 5.19 -8.27 6.66
CA GLU A 133 4.45 -9.49 6.39
C GLU A 133 3.33 -9.24 5.37
N GLU A 134 3.15 -10.16 4.43
CA GLU A 134 2.06 -10.11 3.47
C GLU A 134 0.92 -10.98 3.96
N PHE A 135 -0.26 -10.40 4.20
CA PHE A 135 -1.45 -11.18 4.53
C PHE A 135 -2.12 -11.80 3.30
N CYS A 136 -1.75 -11.32 2.10
CA CYS A 136 -2.21 -11.83 0.83
C CYS A 136 -1.02 -12.29 0.00
N ARG A 137 -1.02 -13.55 -0.45
CA ARG A 137 -0.05 -14.05 -1.42
C ARG A 137 -0.50 -13.65 -2.81
N VAL A 138 0.31 -12.90 -3.55
CA VAL A 138 -0.15 -12.39 -4.85
C VAL A 138 0.70 -12.92 -6.00
N HIS A 139 0.02 -13.32 -7.08
CA HIS A 139 0.61 -13.58 -8.38
C HIS A 139 0.43 -12.31 -9.23
N TRP A 140 1.43 -11.43 -9.21
CA TRP A 140 1.38 -10.10 -9.84
C TRP A 140 1.86 -10.06 -11.29
N THR A 141 2.70 -11.01 -11.71
CA THR A 141 3.36 -10.98 -13.01
C THR A 141 3.55 -12.40 -13.53
N GLY A 142 3.75 -12.53 -14.83
CA GLY A 142 4.01 -13.82 -15.48
C GLY A 142 2.81 -14.35 -16.25
N GLU A 143 2.79 -15.66 -16.45
CA GLU A 143 1.75 -16.36 -17.22
C GLU A 143 0.63 -16.90 -16.32
N ALA A 144 -0.50 -17.24 -16.95
CA ALA A 144 -1.61 -17.90 -16.30
C ALA A 144 -1.15 -19.25 -15.72
N LEU A 145 -1.51 -19.49 -14.46
CA LEU A 145 -1.17 -20.73 -13.80
C LEU A 145 -2.10 -21.85 -14.29
N SER A 146 -1.51 -22.99 -14.63
CA SER A 146 -2.28 -24.25 -14.73
C SER A 146 -2.89 -24.63 -13.39
N ASP A 147 -3.88 -25.53 -13.40
CA ASP A 147 -4.50 -26.07 -12.19
C ASP A 147 -3.48 -26.59 -11.15
N ASP A 148 -2.43 -27.30 -11.59
CA ASP A 148 -1.42 -27.87 -10.71
C ASP A 148 -0.44 -26.80 -10.18
N GLU A 149 -0.17 -25.76 -10.96
CA GLU A 149 0.58 -24.59 -10.49
C GLU A 149 -0.24 -23.79 -9.47
N PHE A 150 -1.53 -23.60 -9.72
CA PHE A 150 -2.43 -22.93 -8.79
C PHE A 150 -2.54 -23.70 -7.46
N ARG A 151 -2.70 -25.02 -7.48
CA ARG A 151 -2.70 -25.86 -6.26
C ARG A 151 -1.39 -25.70 -5.48
N ARG A 152 -0.24 -25.69 -6.16
CA ARG A 152 1.07 -25.46 -5.52
C ARG A 152 1.20 -24.04 -4.96
N PHE A 153 0.68 -23.04 -5.67
CA PHE A 153 0.67 -21.65 -5.23
C PHE A 153 -0.11 -21.48 -3.91
N VAL A 154 -1.29 -22.09 -3.83
CA VAL A 154 -2.12 -22.10 -2.60
C VAL A 154 -1.45 -22.90 -1.48
N ALA A 155 -0.89 -24.07 -1.79
CA ALA A 155 -0.21 -24.91 -0.80
C ALA A 155 1.04 -24.24 -0.20
N ALA A 156 1.67 -23.31 -0.93
CA ALA A 156 2.86 -22.58 -0.51
C ALA A 156 2.56 -21.28 0.27
N MET A 157 1.30 -21.01 0.64
CA MET A 157 0.95 -19.85 1.47
C MET A 157 1.66 -19.91 2.83
N ALA A 158 2.27 -18.80 3.22
CA ALA A 158 2.83 -18.62 4.56
C ALA A 158 1.74 -18.69 5.65
N PRO A 159 2.11 -18.94 6.92
CA PRO A 159 1.15 -19.02 8.03
C PRO A 159 0.25 -17.77 8.16
N GLU A 160 0.84 -16.58 8.00
CA GLU A 160 0.20 -15.27 8.06
C GLU A 160 -0.62 -14.92 6.81
N GLN A 161 -0.37 -15.62 5.69
CA GLN A 161 -1.12 -15.41 4.45
C GLN A 161 -2.49 -16.09 4.58
N VAL A 162 -3.55 -15.28 4.54
CA VAL A 162 -4.96 -15.72 4.66
C VAL A 162 -5.72 -15.61 3.36
N ALA A 163 -5.18 -14.83 2.41
CA ALA A 163 -5.79 -14.59 1.12
C ALA A 163 -4.79 -14.80 -0.02
N ILE A 164 -5.32 -14.98 -1.22
CA ILE A 164 -4.56 -14.96 -2.46
C ILE A 164 -5.08 -13.83 -3.35
N GLY A 165 -4.18 -13.23 -4.13
CA GLY A 165 -4.51 -12.29 -5.20
C GLY A 165 -4.01 -12.83 -6.53
N MET A 166 -4.84 -12.77 -7.56
CA MET A 166 -4.49 -13.21 -8.91
C MET A 166 -4.72 -12.06 -9.87
N GLN A 167 -3.64 -11.43 -10.36
CA GLN A 167 -3.80 -10.24 -11.19
C GLN A 167 -4.67 -10.53 -12.42
N SER A 168 -5.70 -9.71 -12.60
CA SER A 168 -6.77 -9.92 -13.58
C SER A 168 -6.35 -9.91 -15.07
N PHE A 169 -5.10 -9.56 -15.39
CA PHE A 169 -4.58 -9.49 -16.76
C PHE A 169 -3.52 -10.56 -17.07
N ILE A 170 -3.35 -11.53 -16.18
CA ILE A 170 -2.46 -12.67 -16.39
C ILE A 170 -3.20 -13.69 -17.27
N GLY A 171 -3.06 -13.54 -18.59
CA GLY A 171 -3.51 -14.50 -19.61
C GLY A 171 -4.98 -14.39 -20.02
#